data_AF-A0A1L5J589-F1
#
_entry.id   AF-A0A1L5J589-F1
#
_cell.length_a   1.000
_cell.length_b   1.000
_cell.length_c   1.000
_cell.angle_alpha   90.00
_cell.angle_beta   90.00
_cell.angle_gamma   90.00
#
_symmetry.space_group_name_H-M   'P 1'
#
loop_
_entity.id
_entity.type
_entity.pdbx_description
1 polymer ?
#
loop_
_entity_poly.entity_id
_entity_poly.type
_entity_poly.pdbx_seq_one_letter_code
_entity_poly.pdbx_strand_id
1 'polypeptide(L)'
;DPVTRIEGHLRIDVEVDRGKVQDSWSSGQMWRGIEKILEGRDPRDAWIFTQRICGVCTTVHAIASVRSVENALQINPPLNAQLIRNLLIAAHSLHDHIVHFYHLSALDWVDVVSALKGNPRTTSRLAESLSEWPGNGEKDLAAVKAKLADFVSKDQLGIFTNGYWGHPAMDLPPDVNLLAVSHYLQALEVQKTANKVVTL
;
A
#
# COMPACT_ATOMS: atom_id res chain seq x y z
N ASP A 1 8.45 -16.60 -8.26
CA ASP A 1 9.61 -15.77 -7.91
C ASP A 1 9.80 -14.78 -9.06
N PRO A 2 9.48 -13.48 -8.85
CA PRO A 2 9.30 -12.79 -7.56
C PRO A 2 7.89 -12.91 -6.96
N VAL A 3 7.76 -12.66 -5.65
CA VAL A 3 6.51 -12.19 -5.04
C VAL A 3 6.39 -10.69 -5.32
N THR A 4 5.34 -10.26 -6.02
CA THR A 4 5.12 -8.86 -6.40
C THR A 4 4.14 -8.16 -5.45
N ARG A 5 3.98 -6.84 -5.61
CA ARG A 5 3.13 -5.98 -4.75
C ARG A 5 3.47 -6.08 -3.25
N ILE A 6 4.77 -6.23 -2.97
CA ILE A 6 5.36 -6.11 -1.64
C ILE A 6 6.56 -5.15 -1.72
N GLU A 7 7.06 -4.73 -0.57
CA GLU A 7 8.38 -4.10 -0.49
C GLU A 7 9.48 -5.18 -0.48
N GLY A 8 10.59 -4.90 -1.16
CA GLY A 8 11.78 -5.76 -1.14
C GLY A 8 11.68 -7.03 -1.98
N HIS A 9 12.38 -8.07 -1.53
CA HIS A 9 12.54 -9.33 -2.28
C HIS A 9 12.19 -10.54 -1.42
N LEU A 10 11.12 -11.23 -1.81
CA LEU A 10 10.63 -12.43 -1.14
C LEU A 10 10.41 -13.55 -2.16
N ARG A 11 10.80 -14.76 -1.74
CA ARG A 11 10.43 -16.01 -2.38
C ARG A 11 9.60 -16.84 -1.41
N ILE A 12 8.47 -17.32 -1.90
CA ILE A 12 7.64 -18.31 -1.22
C ILE A 12 7.60 -19.57 -2.09
N ASP A 13 8.03 -20.69 -1.54
CA ASP A 13 7.86 -22.02 -2.12
C ASP A 13 6.75 -22.74 -1.37
N VAL A 14 5.92 -23.50 -2.09
CA VAL A 14 4.83 -24.28 -1.50
C VAL A 14 4.80 -25.70 -2.08
N GLU A 15 4.57 -26.69 -1.23
CA GLU A 15 4.22 -28.04 -1.66
C GLU A 15 2.69 -28.17 -1.66
N VAL A 16 2.12 -28.61 -2.78
CA VAL A 16 0.67 -28.73 -2.95
C VAL A 16 0.29 -30.17 -3.24
N ASP A 17 -0.52 -30.77 -2.36
CA ASP A 17 -1.17 -32.07 -2.57
C ASP A 17 -2.70 -31.88 -2.58
N ARG A 18 -3.36 -32.44 -3.61
CA ARG A 18 -4.83 -32.40 -3.78
C ARG A 18 -5.45 -31.01 -3.56
N GLY A 19 -4.81 -29.98 -4.12
CA GLY A 19 -5.29 -28.60 -4.05
C GLY A 19 -5.13 -27.92 -2.67
N LYS A 20 -4.37 -28.52 -1.75
CA LYS A 20 -4.05 -27.95 -0.45
C LYS A 20 -2.55 -27.81 -0.27
N VAL A 21 -2.12 -26.69 0.28
CA VAL A 21 -0.73 -26.48 0.71
C VAL A 21 -0.44 -27.46 1.85
N GLN A 22 0.58 -28.30 1.70
CA GLN A 22 1.06 -29.24 2.71
C GLN A 22 2.22 -28.66 3.49
N ASP A 23 3.09 -27.91 2.81
CA ASP A 23 4.24 -27.24 3.41
C ASP A 23 4.54 -25.94 2.67
N SER A 24 5.22 -25.02 3.34
CA SER A 24 5.56 -23.70 2.81
C SER A 24 6.87 -23.18 3.38
N TRP A 25 7.68 -22.56 2.53
CA TRP A 25 8.95 -21.95 2.91
C TRP A 25 8.97 -20.47 2.53
N SER A 26 9.40 -19.64 3.47
CA SER A 26 9.56 -18.19 3.27
C SER A 26 11.04 -17.83 3.29
N SER A 27 11.52 -17.21 2.21
CA SER A 27 12.93 -16.89 2.05
C SER A 27 13.10 -15.44 1.58
N GLY A 28 13.60 -14.59 2.48
CA GLY A 28 14.01 -13.22 2.15
C GLY A 28 15.25 -13.23 1.27
N GLN A 29 15.16 -12.63 0.09
CA GLN A 29 16.20 -12.70 -0.95
C GLN A 29 17.16 -11.49 -0.94
N MET A 30 17.13 -10.67 0.11
CA MET A 30 17.97 -9.47 0.19
C MET A 30 18.53 -9.22 1.59
N TRP A 31 19.73 -8.63 1.63
CA TRP A 31 20.35 -8.13 2.86
C TRP A 31 21.24 -6.93 2.54
N ARG A 32 21.26 -5.93 3.43
CA ARG A 32 22.10 -4.73 3.31
C ARG A 32 23.00 -4.45 4.52
N GLY A 33 22.74 -5.08 5.67
CA GLY A 33 23.61 -4.98 6.84
C GLY A 33 23.64 -3.63 7.54
N ILE A 34 22.50 -2.94 7.69
CA ILE A 34 22.43 -1.63 8.39
C ILE A 34 22.99 -1.72 9.82
N GLU A 35 22.80 -2.84 10.51
CA GLU A 35 23.36 -3.10 11.84
C GLU A 35 24.89 -3.00 11.86
N LYS A 36 25.56 -3.57 10.85
CA LYS A 36 27.02 -3.49 10.68
C LYS A 36 27.47 -2.10 10.26
N ILE A 37 26.70 -1.45 9.41
CA ILE A 37 26.99 -0.07 8.96
C ILE A 37 26.95 0.92 10.14
N LEU A 38 26.16 0.65 11.17
CA LEU A 38 26.04 1.50 12.36
C LEU A 38 27.20 1.34 13.36
N GLU A 39 27.98 0.25 13.30
CA GLU A 39 29.11 0.04 14.21
C GLU A 39 30.12 1.20 14.09
N GLY A 40 30.47 1.81 15.23
CA GLY A 40 31.41 2.94 15.29
C GLY A 40 30.85 4.30 14.86
N ARG A 41 29.56 4.39 14.48
CA ARG A 41 28.93 5.68 14.18
C ARG A 41 28.51 6.43 15.43
N ASP A 42 28.44 7.76 15.31
CA ASP A 42 27.86 8.60 16.35
C ASP A 42 26.38 8.25 16.55
N PRO A 43 25.91 7.97 17.78
CA PRO A 43 24.51 7.67 18.04
C PRO A 43 23.54 8.74 17.54
N ARG A 44 23.96 10.01 17.46
CA ARG A 44 23.14 11.12 16.95
C ARG A 44 22.83 11.00 15.46
N ASP A 45 23.65 10.29 14.71
CA ASP A 45 23.47 10.08 13.27
C ASP A 45 22.71 8.79 12.95
N ALA A 46 22.51 7.89 13.93
CA ALA A 46 21.96 6.55 13.70
C ALA A 46 20.57 6.56 13.03
N TRP A 47 19.73 7.55 13.34
CA TRP A 47 18.39 7.69 12.74
C TRP A 47 18.43 8.02 11.24
N ILE A 48 19.53 8.64 10.77
CA ILE A 48 19.74 8.94 9.34
C ILE A 48 19.96 7.63 8.56
N PHE A 49 20.70 6.68 9.13
CA PHE A 49 20.98 5.39 8.50
C PHE A 49 19.79 4.44 8.62
N THR A 50 19.23 4.30 9.82
CA THR A 50 18.13 3.36 10.08
C THR A 50 16.86 3.70 9.32
N GLN A 51 16.54 4.97 9.08
CA GLN A 51 15.36 5.33 8.26
C GLN A 51 15.43 4.82 6.82
N ARG A 52 16.63 4.47 6.33
CA ARG A 52 16.84 3.86 5.00
C ARG A 52 16.71 2.35 5.04
N ILE A 53 16.38 1.74 6.18
CA ILE A 53 16.01 0.31 6.25
C ILE A 53 14.78 0.05 5.38
N CYS A 54 13.81 0.95 5.30
CA CYS A 54 12.66 0.77 4.41
C CYS A 54 12.19 2.13 3.89
N GLY A 55 11.86 2.20 2.59
CA GLY A 55 11.27 3.39 1.99
C GLY A 55 9.76 3.50 2.19
N VAL A 56 9.08 2.37 2.45
CA VAL A 56 7.64 2.31 2.73
C VAL A 56 7.41 2.75 4.18
N CYS A 57 7.85 1.96 5.16
CA CYS A 57 7.73 2.30 6.58
C CYS A 57 8.84 3.24 7.09
N THR A 58 9.28 4.22 6.30
CA THR A 58 10.53 4.96 6.53
C THR A 58 10.64 5.67 7.89
N THR A 59 9.57 6.35 8.32
CA THR A 59 9.60 7.20 9.52
C THR A 59 9.75 6.38 10.80
N VAL A 60 9.22 5.15 10.83
CA VAL A 60 9.22 4.33 12.05
C VAL A 60 10.63 3.98 12.51
N HIS A 61 11.54 3.70 11.58
CA HIS A 61 12.93 3.37 11.90
C HIS A 61 13.69 4.58 12.46
N ALA A 62 13.46 5.79 11.92
CA ALA A 62 14.03 7.01 12.47
C ALA A 62 13.57 7.24 13.92
N ILE A 63 12.26 7.16 14.16
CA ILE A 63 11.66 7.39 15.48
C ILE A 63 12.12 6.33 16.49
N ALA A 64 12.19 5.07 16.08
CA ALA A 64 12.74 4.00 16.91
C ALA A 64 14.20 4.29 17.28
N SER A 65 15.03 4.65 16.31
CA SER A 65 16.44 4.98 16.54
C SER A 65 16.62 6.14 17.51
N VAL A 66 15.88 7.25 17.34
CA VAL A 66 15.95 8.41 18.24
C VAL A 66 15.52 8.01 19.66
N ARG A 67 14.42 7.27 19.80
CA ARG A 67 13.95 6.79 21.11
C ARG A 67 14.97 5.87 21.79
N SER A 68 15.64 4.99 21.05
CA SER A 68 16.68 4.11 21.58
C SER A 68 17.88 4.89 22.11
N VAL A 69 18.35 5.91 21.38
CA VAL A 69 19.48 6.76 21.80
C VAL A 69 19.10 7.63 23.00
N GLU A 70 17.91 8.24 22.98
CA GLU A 70 17.39 9.02 24.10
C GLU A 70 17.26 8.16 25.37
N ASN A 71 16.77 6.92 25.23
CA ASN A 71 16.69 5.98 26.35
C ASN A 71 18.09 5.62 26.89
N ALA A 72 19.05 5.31 26.01
CA ALA A 72 20.42 4.98 26.45
C ALA A 72 21.09 6.14 27.21
N LEU A 73 20.80 7.39 26.81
CA LEU A 73 21.37 8.59 27.41
C LEU A 73 20.47 9.21 28.51
N GLN A 74 19.34 8.59 28.83
CA GLN A 74 18.35 9.08 29.81
C GLN A 74 17.85 10.50 29.49
N ILE A 75 17.67 10.81 28.20
CA ILE A 75 17.16 12.09 27.71
C ILE A 75 15.63 12.04 27.69
N ASN A 76 15.00 13.04 28.30
CA ASN A 76 13.55 13.23 28.27
C ASN A 76 13.19 14.38 27.30
N PRO A 77 12.70 14.09 26.08
CA PRO A 77 12.33 15.14 25.14
C PRO A 77 11.12 15.93 25.65
N PRO A 78 11.05 17.25 25.37
CA PRO A 78 9.91 18.07 25.77
C PRO A 78 8.60 17.54 25.15
N LEU A 79 7.48 17.81 25.82
CA LEU A 79 6.17 17.32 25.39
C LEU A 79 5.87 17.62 23.92
N ASN A 80 6.18 18.84 23.45
CA ASN A 80 5.95 19.23 22.05
C ASN A 80 6.71 18.33 21.06
N ALA A 81 7.93 17.90 21.38
CA ALA A 81 8.68 16.97 20.53
C ALA A 81 8.00 15.60 20.47
N GLN A 82 7.47 15.12 21.59
CA GLN A 82 6.72 13.85 21.63
C GLN A 82 5.42 13.94 20.82
N LEU A 83 4.68 15.05 20.95
CA LEU A 83 3.45 15.29 20.20
C LEU A 83 3.71 15.34 18.69
N ILE A 84 4.75 16.06 18.25
CA ILE A 84 5.15 16.10 16.84
C ILE A 84 5.51 14.71 16.33
N ARG A 85 6.31 13.94 17.08
CA ARG A 85 6.66 12.56 16.69
C ARG A 85 5.43 11.66 16.58
N ASN A 86 4.46 11.80 17.47
CA ASN A 86 3.22 11.03 17.41
C ASN A 86 2.37 11.42 16.20
N LEU A 87 2.28 12.71 15.87
CA LEU A 87 1.61 13.19 14.65
C LEU A 87 2.27 12.64 13.38
N LEU A 88 3.60 12.66 13.32
CA LEU A 88 4.36 12.10 12.19
C LEU A 88 4.08 10.60 12.01
N ILE A 89 4.11 9.81 13.09
CA ILE A 89 3.82 8.37 13.03
C ILE A 89 2.35 8.13 12.64
N ALA A 90 1.40 8.87 13.19
CA ALA A 90 -0.02 8.71 12.84
C ALA A 90 -0.28 9.03 11.36
N ALA A 91 0.30 10.12 10.85
CA ALA A 91 0.20 10.47 9.43
C ALA A 91 0.88 9.43 8.52
N HIS A 92 2.04 8.92 8.93
CA HIS A 92 2.74 7.86 8.20
C HIS A 92 1.88 6.59 8.14
N SER A 93 1.30 6.14 9.26
CA SER A 93 0.43 4.97 9.29
C SER A 93 -0.78 5.13 8.36
N LEU A 94 -1.37 6.34 8.30
CA LEU A 94 -2.47 6.62 7.38
C LEU A 94 -2.03 6.47 5.92
N HIS A 95 -0.89 7.07 5.55
CA HIS A 95 -0.32 6.92 4.21
C HIS A 95 -0.04 5.44 3.87
N ASP A 96 0.68 4.73 4.75
CA ASP A 96 1.11 3.35 4.54
C ASP A 96 -0.11 2.43 4.36
N HIS A 97 -1.12 2.54 5.23
CA HIS A 97 -2.31 1.68 5.13
C HIS A 97 -3.19 1.97 3.91
N ILE A 98 -3.32 3.23 3.47
CA ILE A 98 -4.01 3.55 2.21
C ILE A 98 -3.26 2.93 1.04
N VAL A 99 -1.93 3.08 1.00
CA VAL A 99 -1.10 2.53 -0.08
C VAL A 99 -1.16 1.02 -0.08
N HIS A 100 -1.00 0.38 1.07
CA HIS A 100 -1.07 -1.07 1.22
C HIS A 100 -2.42 -1.62 0.76
N PHE A 101 -3.53 -1.06 1.26
CA PHE A 101 -4.86 -1.56 0.92
C PHE A 101 -5.10 -1.50 -0.59
N TYR A 102 -4.93 -0.32 -1.22
CA TYR A 102 -5.26 -0.15 -2.63
C TYR A 102 -4.15 -0.67 -3.56
N HIS A 103 -2.91 -0.25 -3.38
CA HIS A 103 -1.86 -0.44 -4.38
C HIS A 103 -1.07 -1.74 -4.19
N LEU A 104 -1.15 -2.36 -3.02
CA LEU A 104 -0.51 -3.64 -2.76
C LEU A 104 -1.52 -4.78 -2.74
N SER A 105 -2.59 -4.71 -1.96
CA SER A 105 -3.48 -5.85 -1.74
C SER A 105 -4.76 -5.87 -2.58
N ALA A 106 -5.36 -4.73 -2.94
CA ALA A 106 -6.71 -4.72 -3.54
C ALA A 106 -6.83 -5.57 -4.81
N LEU A 107 -5.76 -5.67 -5.62
CA LEU A 107 -5.76 -6.43 -6.86
C LEU A 107 -5.73 -7.96 -6.66
N ASP A 108 -5.67 -8.44 -5.42
CA ASP A 108 -5.98 -9.84 -5.07
C ASP A 108 -7.49 -10.12 -5.02
N TRP A 109 -8.28 -9.07 -4.79
CA TRP A 109 -9.74 -9.14 -4.55
C TRP A 109 -10.56 -8.56 -5.70
N VAL A 110 -10.02 -7.51 -6.34
CA VAL A 110 -10.73 -6.68 -7.32
C VAL A 110 -10.36 -7.12 -8.73
N ASP A 111 -11.35 -7.62 -9.48
CA ASP A 111 -11.18 -7.93 -10.89
C ASP A 111 -11.31 -6.67 -11.74
N VAL A 112 -10.15 -6.14 -12.17
CA VAL A 112 -10.05 -4.92 -12.98
C VAL A 112 -10.73 -5.10 -14.35
N VAL A 113 -10.70 -6.27 -14.96
CA VAL A 113 -11.37 -6.49 -16.26
C VAL A 113 -12.88 -6.58 -16.07
N SER A 114 -13.34 -7.21 -15.00
CA SER A 114 -14.77 -7.28 -14.67
C SER A 114 -15.38 -5.91 -14.37
N ALA A 115 -14.60 -4.93 -13.90
CA ALA A 115 -15.06 -3.55 -13.72
C ALA A 115 -15.64 -2.93 -15.01
N LEU A 116 -15.20 -3.36 -16.20
CA LEU A 116 -15.76 -2.91 -17.49
C LEU A 116 -17.22 -3.34 -17.70
N LYS A 117 -17.69 -4.35 -16.95
CA LYS A 117 -19.09 -4.79 -16.99
C LYS A 117 -19.97 -4.00 -16.00
N GLY A 118 -19.37 -3.25 -15.07
CA GLY A 118 -20.10 -2.45 -14.09
C GLY A 118 -20.88 -1.30 -14.72
N ASN A 119 -22.04 -0.96 -14.16
CA ASN A 119 -22.86 0.16 -14.61
C ASN A 119 -22.63 1.39 -13.71
N PRO A 120 -22.13 2.53 -14.24
CA PRO A 120 -21.82 3.70 -13.43
C PRO A 120 -22.96 4.22 -12.56
N ARG A 121 -24.22 4.12 -13.03
CA ARG A 121 -25.39 4.62 -12.31
C ARG A 121 -25.73 3.76 -11.10
N THR A 122 -25.73 2.44 -11.26
CA THR A 122 -25.98 1.51 -10.14
C THR A 122 -24.80 1.46 -9.19
N THR A 123 -23.58 1.60 -9.72
CA THR A 123 -22.35 1.74 -8.91
C THR A 123 -22.37 3.02 -8.05
N SER A 124 -22.81 4.17 -8.61
CA SER A 124 -22.97 5.43 -7.85
C SER A 124 -23.95 5.25 -6.69
N ARG A 125 -25.12 4.64 -6.94
CA ARG A 125 -26.12 4.36 -5.90
C ARG A 125 -25.60 3.43 -4.81
N LEU A 126 -24.86 2.39 -5.20
CA LEU A 126 -24.20 1.49 -4.24
C LEU A 126 -23.22 2.30 -3.38
N ALA A 127 -22.38 3.12 -4.00
CA ALA A 127 -21.39 3.91 -3.30
C ALA A 127 -22.00 4.92 -2.32
N GLU A 128 -23.09 5.60 -2.73
CA GLU A 128 -23.89 6.50 -1.88
C GLU A 128 -24.51 5.78 -0.68
N SER A 129 -24.84 4.49 -0.81
CA SER A 129 -25.35 3.69 0.31
C SER A 129 -24.27 3.30 1.34
N LEU A 130 -22.99 3.40 0.95
CA LEU A 130 -21.85 3.01 1.79
C LEU A 130 -21.16 4.21 2.45
N SER A 131 -21.17 5.38 1.80
CA SER A 131 -20.42 6.54 2.26
C SER A 131 -20.89 7.84 1.62
N GLU A 132 -20.76 8.95 2.34
CA GLU A 132 -20.97 10.32 1.86
C GLU A 132 -19.80 10.84 1.00
N TRP A 133 -18.86 9.98 0.62
CA TRP A 133 -17.68 10.36 -0.16
C TRP A 133 -18.07 10.97 -1.52
N PRO A 134 -17.63 12.21 -1.83
CA PRO A 134 -18.10 12.94 -3.01
C PRO A 134 -17.52 12.41 -4.33
N GLY A 135 -16.44 11.63 -4.30
CA GLY A 135 -15.78 11.05 -5.49
C GLY A 135 -16.49 9.82 -6.08
N ASN A 136 -17.77 9.62 -5.75
CA ASN A 136 -18.56 8.46 -6.14
C ASN A 136 -19.63 8.75 -7.21
N GLY A 137 -19.62 9.95 -7.80
CA GLY A 137 -20.63 10.35 -8.77
C GLY A 137 -20.66 9.47 -10.02
N GLU A 138 -21.85 9.28 -10.61
CA GLU A 138 -22.03 8.52 -11.85
C GLU A 138 -21.08 8.97 -12.98
N LYS A 139 -20.83 10.28 -13.09
CA LYS A 139 -19.90 10.83 -14.10
C LYS A 139 -18.45 10.44 -13.83
N ASP A 140 -18.02 10.43 -12.58
CA ASP A 140 -16.66 10.06 -12.19
C ASP A 140 -16.42 8.57 -12.47
N LEU A 141 -17.38 7.73 -12.10
CA LEU A 141 -17.36 6.28 -12.36
C LEU A 141 -17.38 5.98 -13.87
N ALA A 142 -18.18 6.72 -14.65
CA ALA A 142 -18.18 6.60 -16.11
C ALA A 142 -16.83 6.99 -16.73
N ALA A 143 -16.18 8.05 -16.22
CA ALA A 143 -14.87 8.48 -16.67
C ALA A 143 -13.78 7.43 -16.34
N VAL A 144 -13.81 6.85 -15.13
CA VAL A 144 -12.92 5.74 -14.74
C VAL A 144 -13.12 4.54 -15.65
N LYS A 145 -14.38 4.13 -15.88
CA LYS A 145 -14.71 3.02 -16.77
C LYS A 145 -14.21 3.26 -18.20
N ALA A 146 -14.40 4.46 -18.74
CA ALA A 146 -13.95 4.82 -20.07
C ALA A 146 -12.41 4.80 -20.19
N LYS A 147 -11.70 5.35 -19.18
CA LYS A 147 -10.24 5.30 -19.10
C LYS A 147 -9.74 3.86 -19.05
N LEU A 148 -10.37 3.01 -18.24
CA LEU A 148 -10.03 1.60 -18.16
C LEU A 148 -10.25 0.88 -19.50
N ALA A 149 -11.38 1.15 -20.18
CA ALA A 149 -11.67 0.55 -21.48
C ALA A 149 -10.62 0.91 -22.54
N ASP A 150 -10.14 2.17 -22.53
CA ASP A 150 -9.05 2.63 -23.39
C ASP A 150 -7.76 1.84 -23.13
N PHE A 151 -7.35 1.66 -21.87
CA PHE A 151 -6.18 0.84 -21.51
C PHE A 151 -6.29 -0.61 -21.99
N VAL A 152 -7.45 -1.23 -21.79
CA VAL A 152 -7.69 -2.61 -22.19
C VAL A 152 -7.70 -2.75 -23.72
N SER A 153 -8.33 -1.82 -24.44
CA SER A 153 -8.41 -1.87 -25.91
C SER A 153 -7.07 -1.73 -26.63
N LYS A 154 -6.10 -1.07 -25.98
CA LYS A 154 -4.77 -0.82 -26.54
C LYS A 154 -3.78 -1.97 -26.33
N ASP A 155 -4.19 -3.04 -25.65
CA ASP A 155 -3.33 -4.15 -25.23
C ASP A 155 -2.08 -3.68 -24.45
N GLN A 156 -2.21 -2.54 -23.78
CA GLN A 156 -1.17 -1.88 -22.98
C GLN A 156 -1.66 -1.74 -21.55
N LEU A 157 -1.90 -2.90 -20.91
CA LEU A 157 -2.46 -2.98 -19.56
C LEU A 157 -1.48 -2.52 -18.46
N GLY A 158 -0.21 -2.28 -18.80
CA GLY A 158 0.80 -1.79 -17.85
C GLY A 158 0.89 -2.71 -16.63
N ILE A 159 0.63 -2.16 -15.45
CA ILE A 159 0.64 -2.91 -14.18
C ILE A 159 -0.47 -3.97 -14.08
N PHE A 160 -1.47 -3.95 -14.97
CA PHE A 160 -2.55 -4.93 -15.02
C PHE A 160 -2.29 -6.08 -16.01
N THR A 161 -1.16 -6.05 -16.72
CA THR A 161 -0.77 -7.11 -17.66
C THR A 161 -0.56 -8.42 -16.92
N ASN A 162 -1.06 -9.54 -17.47
CA ASN A 162 -0.95 -10.88 -16.88
C ASN A 162 -1.47 -11.00 -15.43
N GLY A 163 -2.45 -10.17 -15.04
CA GLY A 163 -3.16 -10.32 -13.77
C GLY A 163 -4.08 -11.55 -13.76
N TYR A 164 -4.53 -11.95 -12.57
CA TYR A 164 -5.40 -13.11 -12.35
C TYR A 164 -6.89 -12.82 -12.66
N TRP A 165 -7.16 -11.98 -13.65
CA TRP A 165 -8.50 -11.51 -13.99
C TRP A 165 -9.40 -12.68 -14.43
N GLY A 166 -10.63 -12.74 -13.93
CA GLY A 166 -11.56 -13.85 -14.15
C GLY A 166 -11.26 -15.12 -13.35
N HIS A 167 -10.27 -15.11 -12.45
CA HIS A 167 -10.01 -16.25 -11.58
C HIS A 167 -11.25 -16.55 -10.69
N PRO A 168 -11.64 -17.83 -10.47
CA PRO A 168 -12.86 -18.16 -9.73
C PRO A 168 -12.93 -17.66 -8.28
N ALA A 169 -11.78 -17.32 -7.68
CA ALA A 169 -11.71 -16.74 -6.34
C ALA A 169 -11.99 -15.23 -6.29
N MET A 170 -12.01 -14.54 -7.44
CA MET A 170 -12.44 -13.14 -7.53
C MET A 170 -13.96 -13.10 -7.70
N ASP A 171 -14.67 -12.88 -6.60
CA ASP A 171 -16.13 -13.06 -6.50
C ASP A 171 -16.94 -11.76 -6.46
N LEU A 172 -16.26 -10.61 -6.45
CA LEU A 172 -16.91 -9.31 -6.38
C LEU A 172 -17.77 -9.03 -7.62
N PRO A 173 -19.00 -8.50 -7.45
CA PRO A 173 -19.83 -8.07 -8.57
C PRO A 173 -19.16 -6.98 -9.42
N PRO A 174 -19.47 -6.87 -10.73
CA PRO A 174 -18.90 -5.84 -11.61
C PRO A 174 -19.02 -4.40 -11.11
N ASP A 175 -20.13 -4.03 -10.48
CA ASP A 175 -20.33 -2.69 -9.89
C ASP A 175 -19.40 -2.45 -8.70
N VAL A 176 -19.17 -3.46 -7.87
CA VAL A 176 -18.22 -3.38 -6.74
C VAL A 176 -16.79 -3.26 -7.27
N ASN A 177 -16.44 -4.03 -8.30
CA ASN A 177 -15.13 -3.92 -8.96
C ASN A 177 -14.93 -2.52 -9.57
N LEU A 178 -15.94 -1.95 -10.23
CA LEU A 178 -15.86 -0.59 -10.78
C LEU A 178 -15.65 0.46 -9.69
N LEU A 179 -16.38 0.35 -8.57
CA LEU A 179 -16.20 1.23 -7.42
C LEU A 179 -14.78 1.11 -6.84
N ALA A 180 -14.30 -0.11 -6.62
CA ALA A 180 -12.99 -0.36 -6.06
C ALA A 180 -11.85 0.11 -6.97
N VAL A 181 -11.97 -0.04 -8.29
CA VAL A 181 -11.01 0.52 -9.26
C VAL A 181 -11.04 2.05 -9.23
N SER A 182 -12.22 2.67 -9.08
CA SER A 182 -12.32 4.12 -8.89
C SER A 182 -11.58 4.58 -7.63
N HIS A 183 -11.80 3.89 -6.50
CA HIS A 183 -11.11 4.19 -5.24
C HIS A 183 -9.61 3.92 -5.29
N TYR A 184 -9.17 2.86 -5.99
CA TYR A 184 -7.76 2.60 -6.26
C TYR A 184 -7.09 3.81 -6.92
N LEU A 185 -7.70 4.38 -7.95
CA LEU A 185 -7.16 5.55 -8.64
C LEU A 185 -7.19 6.82 -7.77
N GLN A 186 -8.26 7.01 -6.99
CA GLN A 186 -8.37 8.15 -6.08
C GLN A 186 -7.37 8.06 -4.91
N ALA A 187 -7.08 6.84 -4.44
CA ALA A 187 -6.14 6.59 -3.35
C ALA A 187 -4.72 7.07 -3.68
N LEU A 188 -4.31 7.12 -4.96
CA LEU A 188 -3.05 7.71 -5.40
C LEU A 188 -2.90 9.19 -5.01
N GLU A 189 -4.00 9.96 -5.01
CA GLU A 189 -3.99 11.37 -4.62
C GLU A 189 -4.18 11.55 -3.11
N VAL A 190 -5.01 10.71 -2.49
CA VAL A 190 -5.26 10.77 -1.04
C VAL A 190 -3.99 10.43 -0.26
N GLN A 191 -3.26 9.37 -0.65
CA GLN A 191 -2.01 8.99 0.03
C GLN A 191 -0.98 10.13 0.01
N LYS A 192 -0.88 10.85 -1.11
CA LYS A 192 0.04 11.98 -1.26
C LYS A 192 -0.29 13.09 -0.27
N THR A 193 -1.58 13.34 -0.04
CA THR A 193 -2.03 14.34 0.94
C THR A 193 -1.76 13.89 2.36
N ALA A 194 -2.03 12.63 2.70
CA ALA A 194 -1.74 12.07 4.02
C ALA A 194 -0.25 12.21 4.38
N ASN A 195 0.65 12.07 3.39
CA ASN A 195 2.08 12.18 3.62
C ASN A 195 2.60 13.62 3.72
N LYS A 196 1.82 14.67 3.40
CA LYS A 196 2.31 16.06 3.49
C LYS A 196 2.76 16.47 4.89
N VAL A 197 2.23 15.83 5.93
CA VAL A 197 2.60 16.11 7.32
C VAL A 197 4.11 15.91 7.57
N VAL A 198 4.76 14.99 6.85
CA VAL A 198 6.21 14.77 7.01
C VAL A 198 7.07 15.81 6.29
N THR A 199 6.45 16.72 5.52
CA THR A 199 7.13 17.79 4.76
C THR A 199 7.00 19.18 5.38
N LEU A 200 6.16 19.33 6.42
CA LEU A 200 5.91 20.58 7.15
C LEU A 200 6.87 20.71 8.33
#